data_AF-A0A6L9YA24-F1
#
_entry.id   AF-A0A6L9YA24-F1
#
_cell.length_a   1.000
_cell.length_b   1.000
_cell.length_c   1.000
_cell.angle_alpha   90.00
_cell.angle_beta   90.00
_cell.angle_gamma   90.00
#
_symmetry.space_group_name_H-M   'P 1'
#
loop_
_entity.id
_entity.type
_entity.pdbx_description
1 polymer ?
#
loop_
_entity_poly.entity_id
_entity_poly.type
_entity_poly.pdbx_seq_one_letter_code
_entity_poly.pdbx_strand_id
1 'polypeptide(L)'
;MQESVVYQRIIRQGLEQGLEQGLEQGKRNELNLIKRLLNRRLGQINPQLQNQIEELSFDQLEDLGEALLDFETEVDLTNWLNQL
;
A
#
# COMPACT_ATOMS: atom_id res chain seq x y z
N MET A 1 17.83 33.44 -15.20
CA MET A 1 17.59 32.00 -15.46
C MET A 1 16.45 31.42 -14.62
N GLN A 2 16.31 31.79 -13.34
CA GLN A 2 15.27 31.24 -12.43
C GLN A 2 13.82 31.61 -12.80
N GLU A 3 13.60 32.62 -13.64
CA GLU A 3 12.27 33.06 -14.07
C GLU A 3 11.83 32.49 -15.44
N SER A 4 12.65 31.65 -16.08
CA SER A 4 12.28 31.03 -17.35
C SER A 4 11.14 30.04 -17.17
N VAL A 5 10.14 30.08 -18.05
CA VAL A 5 9.04 29.11 -18.12
C VAL A 5 9.57 27.67 -18.22
N VAL A 6 10.69 27.47 -18.91
CA VAL A 6 11.36 26.17 -19.04
C VAL A 6 11.88 25.68 -17.68
N TYR A 7 12.49 26.59 -16.90
CA TYR A 7 12.98 26.26 -15.57
C TYR A 7 11.83 25.89 -14.62
N GLN A 8 10.75 26.67 -14.61
CA GLN A 8 9.56 26.36 -13.81
C GLN A 8 8.94 25.01 -14.19
N ARG A 9 8.91 24.67 -15.48
CA ARG A 9 8.41 23.36 -15.96
C ARG A 9 9.26 22.20 -15.45
N ILE A 10 10.58 22.31 -15.52
CA ILE A 10 11.50 21.27 -15.03
C ILE A 10 11.30 21.03 -13.52
N ILE A 11 11.17 22.11 -12.74
CA ILE A 11 10.95 22.00 -11.30
C ILE A 11 9.59 21.34 -10.99
N ARG A 12 8.51 21.74 -11.68
CA ARG A 12 7.19 21.12 -11.51
C ARG A 12 7.23 19.64 -11.83
N GLN A 13 7.77 19.28 -13.01
CA GLN A 13 7.88 17.89 -13.43
C GLN A 13 8.72 17.07 -12.45
N GLY A 14 9.85 17.60 -11.97
CA GLY A 14 10.67 16.92 -10.97
C GLY A 14 9.96 16.71 -9.63
N LEU A 15 9.13 17.67 -9.20
CA LEU A 15 8.32 17.54 -7.99
C LEU A 15 7.21 16.49 -8.17
N GLU A 16 6.50 16.53 -9.29
CA GLU A 16 5.44 15.58 -9.63
C GLU A 16 6.00 14.15 -9.70
N GLN A 17 7.12 13.95 -10.39
CA GLN A 17 7.79 12.66 -10.47
C GLN A 17 8.29 12.18 -9.10
N GLY A 18 8.90 13.07 -8.30
CA GLY A 18 9.36 12.72 -6.96
C GLY A 18 8.21 12.34 -6.02
N LEU A 19 7.06 13.01 -6.13
CA LEU A 19 5.87 12.68 -5.36
C LEU A 19 5.29 11.33 -5.78
N GLU A 20 5.14 11.09 -7.09
CA GLU A 20 4.66 9.81 -7.63
C GLU A 20 5.55 8.64 -7.17
N GLN A 21 6.88 8.77 -7.33
CA GLN A 21 7.83 7.77 -6.86
C GLN A 21 7.76 7.54 -5.35
N GLY A 22 7.60 8.60 -4.57
CA GLY A 22 7.46 8.52 -3.12
C GLY A 22 6.20 7.77 -2.70
N LEU A 23 5.07 8.03 -3.36
CA LEU A 23 3.80 7.35 -3.11
C LEU A 23 3.86 5.87 -3.50
N GLU A 24 4.40 5.55 -4.67
CA GLU A 24 4.58 4.15 -5.11
C GLU A 24 5.51 3.38 -4.16
N GLN A 25 6.63 3.98 -3.75
CA GLN A 25 7.56 3.36 -2.81
C GLN A 25 6.91 3.19 -1.42
N GLY A 26 6.14 4.18 -0.96
CA GLY A 26 5.36 4.11 0.28
C GLY A 26 4.39 2.94 0.26
N LYS A 27 3.52 2.87 -0.76
CA LYS A 27 2.56 1.78 -0.95
C LYS A 27 3.24 0.41 -0.96
N ARG A 28 4.34 0.27 -1.69
CA ARG A 28 5.08 -1.01 -1.76
C ARG A 28 5.67 -1.41 -0.40
N ASN A 29 6.21 -0.46 0.35
CA ASN A 29 6.77 -0.72 1.67
C ASN A 29 5.69 -1.16 2.67
N GLU A 30 4.54 -0.50 2.62
CA GLU A 30 3.40 -0.82 3.46
C GLU A 30 2.80 -2.20 3.16
N LEU A 31 2.56 -2.49 1.88
CA LEU A 31 2.15 -3.83 1.42
C LEU A 31 3.09 -4.93 1.94
N ASN A 32 4.41 -4.72 1.84
CA ASN A 32 5.40 -5.66 2.35
C ASN A 32 5.37 -5.81 3.88
N LEU A 33 5.06 -4.75 4.61
CA LEU A 33 4.89 -4.81 6.06
C LEU A 33 3.64 -5.63 6.40
N ILE A 34 2.51 -5.31 5.79
CA ILE A 34 1.23 -6.00 6.00
C ILE A 34 1.35 -7.49 5.69
N LYS A 35 1.94 -7.87 4.54
CA LYS A 35 2.18 -9.28 4.19
C LYS A 35 3.01 -10.02 5.25
N ARG A 36 4.01 -9.37 5.84
CA ARG A 36 4.83 -9.97 6.93
C ARG A 36 4.03 -10.10 8.23
N LEU A 37 3.24 -9.09 8.59
CA LEU A 37 2.42 -9.10 9.81
C LEU A 37 1.32 -10.15 9.74
N LEU A 38 0.62 -10.19 8.61
CA LEU A 38 -0.39 -11.18 8.31
C LEU A 38 0.19 -12.61 8.36
N ASN A 39 1.34 -12.84 7.72
CA ASN A 39 2.01 -14.15 7.81
C ASN A 39 2.44 -14.52 9.23
N ARG A 40 2.82 -13.52 10.06
CA ARG A 40 3.19 -13.75 11.46
C ARG A 40 2.00 -14.09 12.35
N ARG A 41 0.83 -13.51 12.06
CA ARG A 41 -0.39 -13.66 12.86
C ARG A 41 -1.22 -14.87 12.45
N LEU A 42 -1.43 -15.06 11.15
CA LEU A 42 -2.33 -16.07 10.58
C LEU A 42 -1.59 -17.29 10.03
N GLY A 43 -0.25 -17.24 9.96
CA GLY A 43 0.54 -18.25 9.27
C GLY A 43 0.56 -18.02 7.76
N GLN A 44 0.90 -19.06 6.99
CA GLN A 44 1.03 -18.92 5.54
C GLN A 44 -0.33 -18.66 4.88
N ILE A 45 -0.50 -17.46 4.34
CA ILE A 45 -1.73 -17.06 3.67
C ILE A 45 -1.82 -17.62 2.26
N ASN A 46 -3.03 -18.04 1.89
CA ASN A 46 -3.37 -18.49 0.56
C ASN A 46 -2.94 -17.48 -0.55
N PRO A 47 -2.27 -17.91 -1.64
CA PRO A 47 -1.85 -17.04 -2.75
C PRO A 47 -2.96 -16.16 -3.34
N GLN A 48 -4.20 -16.64 -3.38
CA GLN A 48 -5.35 -15.90 -3.88
C GLN A 48 -5.64 -14.66 -3.02
N LEU A 49 -5.54 -14.78 -1.69
CA LEU A 49 -5.70 -13.66 -0.78
C LEU A 49 -4.52 -12.70 -0.87
N GLN A 50 -3.30 -13.22 -1.07
CA GLN A 50 -2.13 -12.36 -1.31
C GLN A 50 -2.32 -11.47 -2.53
N ASN A 51 -2.80 -12.02 -3.65
CA ASN A 51 -3.07 -11.23 -4.85
C ASN A 51 -4.14 -10.14 -4.59
N GLN A 52 -5.19 -10.44 -3.83
CA GLN A 52 -6.19 -9.42 -3.47
C GLN A 52 -5.59 -8.28 -2.64
N ILE A 53 -4.70 -8.60 -1.69
CA ILE A 53 -4.01 -7.61 -0.86
C ILE A 53 -3.09 -6.71 -1.72
N GLU A 54 -2.46 -7.26 -2.76
CA GLU A 54 -1.59 -6.48 -3.67
C GLU A 54 -2.36 -5.45 -4.52
N GLU A 55 -3.64 -5.70 -4.78
CA GLU A 55 -4.52 -4.80 -5.55
C GLU A 55 -5.15 -3.69 -4.69
N LEU A 56 -5.02 -3.73 -3.37
CA LEU A 56 -5.58 -2.72 -2.46
C LEU A 56 -5.02 -1.32 -2.74
N SER A 57 -5.84 -0.30 -2.54
CA SER A 57 -5.38 1.10 -2.54
C SER A 57 -4.46 1.36 -1.34
N PHE A 58 -3.79 2.52 -1.33
CA PHE A 58 -2.97 2.91 -0.18
C PHE A 58 -3.81 3.03 1.10
N ASP A 59 -4.94 3.73 1.03
CA ASP A 59 -5.84 3.91 2.19
C ASP A 59 -6.38 2.56 2.70
N GLN A 60 -6.72 1.63 1.80
CA GLN A 60 -7.17 0.29 2.18
C GLN A 60 -6.06 -0.53 2.86
N LEU A 61 -4.79 -0.30 2.50
CA LEU A 61 -3.67 -0.93 3.20
C LEU A 61 -3.49 -0.35 4.61
N GLU A 62 -3.64 0.96 4.78
CA GLU A 62 -3.62 1.59 6.11
C GLU A 62 -4.72 1.01 7.01
N ASP A 63 -5.95 0.93 6.49
CA ASP A 63 -7.11 0.33 7.19
C ASP A 63 -6.88 -1.15 7.54
N LEU A 64 -6.31 -1.93 6.61
CA LEU A 64 -5.93 -3.33 6.85
C LEU A 64 -4.86 -3.42 7.95
N GLY A 65 -3.94 -2.46 8.01
CA GLY A 65 -2.90 -2.33 9.02
C GLY A 65 -3.46 -2.27 10.45
N GLU A 66 -4.58 -1.58 10.64
CA GLU A 66 -5.29 -1.51 11.92
C GLU A 66 -6.12 -2.78 12.15
N ALA A 67 -6.95 -3.17 11.17
CA ALA A 67 -7.87 -4.30 11.30
C ALA A 67 -7.13 -5.63 11.55
N LEU A 68 -5.94 -5.82 10.98
CA LEU A 68 -5.17 -7.04 11.16
C LEU A 68 -4.80 -7.30 12.62
N LEU A 69 -4.79 -6.27 13.47
CA LEU A 69 -4.48 -6.43 14.90
C LEU A 69 -5.56 -7.23 15.65
N ASP A 70 -6.77 -7.30 15.12
CA ASP A 70 -7.90 -8.02 15.68
C ASP A 70 -8.14 -9.39 15.03
N PHE A 71 -7.41 -9.73 13.95
CA PHE A 71 -7.58 -11.02 13.28
C PHE A 71 -7.08 -12.18 14.14
N GLU A 72 -7.88 -13.24 14.20
CA GLU A 72 -7.53 -14.51 14.84
C GLU A 72 -7.31 -15.62 13.80
N THR A 73 -7.97 -15.53 12.65
CA THR A 73 -8.00 -16.57 11.60
C THR A 73 -7.97 -15.99 10.19
N GLU A 74 -7.67 -16.83 9.19
CA GLU A 74 -7.76 -16.45 7.76
C GLU A 74 -9.20 -16.09 7.34
N VAL A 75 -10.21 -16.55 8.09
CA VAL A 75 -11.63 -16.20 7.87
C VAL A 75 -11.87 -14.72 8.16
N ASP A 76 -11.22 -14.14 9.17
CA ASP A 76 -11.36 -12.72 9.51
C ASP A 76 -10.84 -11.83 8.38
N LEU A 77 -9.66 -12.18 7.84
CA LEU A 77 -9.09 -11.52 6.67
C LEU A 77 -10.00 -11.64 5.45
N THR A 78 -10.54 -12.84 5.19
CA THR A 78 -11.45 -13.07 4.07
C THR A 78 -12.72 -12.24 4.20
N ASN A 79 -13.30 -12.16 5.41
CA ASN A 79 -14.48 -11.35 5.68
C ASN A 79 -14.20 -9.86 5.49
N TRP A 80 -13.06 -9.39 5.97
CA TRP A 80 -12.65 -7.99 5.81
C TRP A 80 -12.47 -7.64 4.32
N LEU A 81 -11.80 -8.49 3.54
CA LEU A 81 -11.63 -8.28 2.10
C LEU A 81 -12.97 -8.27 1.33
N ASN A 82 -13.96 -9.05 1.78
CA ASN A 82 -15.30 -9.08 1.18
C ASN A 82 -16.17 -7.86 1.54
N GLN A 83 -15.74 -7.03 2.50
CA GLN A 83 -16.45 -5.84 2.95
C GLN A 83 -15.91 -4.53 2.35
N LEU A 84 -14.76 -4.59 1.67
CA LEU A 84 -14.21 -3.50 0.86
C LEU A 84 -15.14 -3.11 -0.29
#